data_AF-A0A2G2BBJ4-F1
#
_entry.id   AF-A0A2G2BBJ4-F1
#
_cell.length_a   1.000
_cell.length_b   1.000
_cell.length_c   1.000
_cell.angle_alpha   90.00
_cell.angle_beta   90.00
_cell.angle_gamma   90.00
#
_symmetry.space_group_name_H-M   'P 1'
#
loop_
_entity.id
_entity.type
_entity.pdbx_description
1 polymer ?
#
loop_
_entity_poly.entity_id
_entity_poly.type
_entity_poly.pdbx_seq_one_letter_code
_entity_poly.pdbx_strand_id
1 'polypeptide(L)'
;MLPDDAETEVVAERSAESLALSRYYARVQAGLLTQGLLRQDGGGPDVPFTTRNLVDNFVRIALFDEYTSVNGRIIAQQTSSQLRKWVSPVRMKVEFGASIPEEQRLTDRGNIVSYASRLSRISGLPIRQTTENANFHVFVVNEDERRALAPRIRQILPGIDEGALRTVVDMPRSTFCLVFALDPGDKGTYSQALAIIRGEHPDLLRLSCIHEEIAQGLGLSNDSPAARPSVFNDDEEFGLLTTHDEFLLRILYDPRMRPGMNEIEAREQAELIASELMDGQS
;
A
#
# COMPACT_ATOMS: atom_id res chain seq x y z
N MET A 1 9.58 39.28 23.50
CA MET A 1 9.60 39.60 22.06
C MET A 1 9.79 38.28 21.35
N LEU A 2 8.69 37.64 20.98
CA LEU A 2 8.67 36.41 20.19
C LEU A 2 8.70 36.82 18.71
N PRO A 3 9.54 36.22 17.85
CA PRO A 3 9.26 36.24 16.43
C PRO A 3 8.23 35.14 16.14
N ASP A 4 7.04 35.59 15.80
CA ASP A 4 5.94 34.82 15.26
C ASP A 4 6.00 34.99 13.74
N ASP A 5 6.88 34.24 13.08
CA ASP A 5 6.97 34.15 11.63
C ASP A 5 6.77 32.68 11.25
N ALA A 6 5.54 32.17 11.45
CA ALA A 6 5.08 31.03 10.69
C ALA A 6 4.86 31.51 9.25
N GLU A 7 5.87 31.38 8.39
CA GLU A 7 5.70 31.52 6.95
C GLU A 7 4.57 30.56 6.54
N THR A 8 3.39 31.11 6.27
CA THR A 8 2.31 30.36 5.62
C THR A 8 2.81 29.94 4.25
N GLU A 9 3.21 28.67 4.14
CA GLU A 9 3.62 28.06 2.89
C GLU A 9 2.47 28.24 1.88
N VAL A 10 2.73 28.99 0.81
CA VAL A 10 1.70 29.28 -0.20
C VAL A 10 1.44 28.00 -0.97
N VAL A 11 0.25 27.42 -0.80
CA VAL A 11 -0.19 26.22 -1.53
C VAL A 11 -0.25 26.56 -3.02
N ALA A 12 0.43 25.77 -3.85
CA ALA A 12 0.48 25.98 -5.28
C ALA A 12 -0.92 25.79 -5.92
N GLU A 13 -1.22 26.57 -6.95
CA GLU A 13 -2.48 26.46 -7.67
C GLU A 13 -2.55 25.13 -8.45
N ARG A 14 -3.71 24.47 -8.38
CA ARG A 14 -3.96 23.20 -9.06
C ARG A 14 -4.37 23.43 -10.51
N SER A 15 -3.89 22.61 -11.44
CA SER A 15 -4.33 22.67 -12.84
C SER A 15 -5.81 22.32 -13.03
N ALA A 16 -6.36 22.73 -14.17
CA ALA A 16 -7.71 22.35 -14.57
C ALA A 16 -7.90 20.82 -14.68
N GLU A 17 -6.84 20.09 -15.06
CA GLU A 17 -6.84 18.62 -15.11
C GLU A 17 -6.95 18.02 -13.71
N SER A 18 -6.11 18.47 -12.76
CA SER A 18 -6.20 18.04 -11.36
C SER A 18 -7.57 18.34 -10.76
N LEU A 19 -8.14 19.53 -11.00
CA LEU A 19 -9.48 19.87 -10.54
C LEU A 19 -10.57 18.98 -11.17
N ALA A 20 -10.40 18.59 -12.43
CA ALA A 20 -11.31 17.65 -13.10
C ALA A 20 -11.21 16.24 -12.51
N LEU A 21 -10.00 15.79 -12.15
CA LEU A 21 -9.77 14.52 -11.47
C LEU A 21 -10.42 14.49 -10.09
N SER A 22 -10.33 15.56 -9.28
CA SER A 22 -11.06 15.62 -8.01
C SER A 22 -12.57 15.45 -8.18
N ARG A 23 -13.18 16.09 -9.17
CA ARG A 23 -14.61 15.89 -9.47
C ARG A 23 -14.92 14.48 -9.98
N TYR A 24 -13.98 13.87 -10.70
CA TYR A 24 -14.12 12.49 -11.15
C TYR A 24 -14.10 11.52 -9.96
N TYR A 25 -13.07 11.58 -9.11
CA TYR A 25 -12.93 10.69 -7.96
C TYR A 25 -14.02 10.90 -6.90
N ALA A 26 -14.53 12.12 -6.74
CA ALA A 26 -15.73 12.37 -5.92
C ALA A 26 -16.95 11.58 -6.40
N ARG A 27 -17.16 11.48 -7.73
CA ARG A 27 -18.24 10.66 -8.30
C ARG A 27 -17.96 9.17 -8.16
N VAL A 28 -16.70 8.74 -8.30
CA VAL A 28 -16.29 7.34 -8.07
C VAL A 28 -16.63 6.93 -6.65
N GLN A 29 -16.14 7.65 -5.64
CA GLN A 29 -16.42 7.34 -4.23
C GLN A 29 -17.93 7.35 -3.94
N ALA A 30 -18.68 8.33 -4.45
CA ALA A 30 -20.13 8.36 -4.29
C ALA A 30 -20.82 7.13 -4.90
N GLY A 31 -20.35 6.65 -6.05
CA GLY A 31 -20.83 5.43 -6.69
C GLY A 31 -20.51 4.17 -5.90
N LEU A 32 -19.29 4.05 -5.35
CA LEU A 32 -18.88 2.95 -4.49
C LEU A 32 -19.74 2.90 -3.21
N LEU A 33 -19.90 4.04 -2.54
CA LEU A 33 -20.72 4.15 -1.34
C LEU A 33 -22.20 3.80 -1.58
N THR A 34 -22.75 4.18 -2.74
CA THR A 34 -24.14 3.83 -3.11
C THR A 34 -24.33 2.31 -3.26
N GLN A 35 -23.27 1.59 -3.63
CA GLN A 35 -23.26 0.13 -3.75
C GLN A 35 -22.97 -0.59 -2.43
N GLY A 36 -22.72 0.15 -1.34
CA GLY A 36 -22.34 -0.42 -0.04
C GLY A 36 -20.87 -0.85 0.04
N LEU A 37 -20.03 -0.41 -0.91
CA LEU A 37 -18.59 -0.64 -0.93
C LEU A 37 -17.86 0.38 -0.04
N LEU A 38 -16.52 0.31 0.02
CA LEU A 38 -15.65 1.07 0.91
C LEU A 38 -16.02 0.90 2.40
N ARG A 39 -16.37 -0.32 2.79
CA ARG A 39 -16.66 -0.70 4.18
C ARG A 39 -15.47 -0.39 5.07
N GLN A 40 -15.75 0.15 6.25
CA GLN A 40 -14.76 0.55 7.26
C GLN A 40 -14.77 -0.36 8.49
N ASP A 41 -15.64 -1.36 8.52
CA ASP A 41 -15.92 -2.23 9.67
C ASP A 41 -14.86 -3.33 9.90
N GLY A 42 -13.90 -3.47 8.98
CA GLY A 42 -12.81 -4.45 9.08
C GLY A 42 -13.26 -5.91 8.89
N GLY A 43 -14.43 -6.13 8.31
CA GLY A 43 -15.07 -7.44 8.19
C GLY A 43 -15.86 -7.81 9.45
N GLY A 44 -17.06 -8.34 9.25
CA GLY A 44 -17.99 -8.73 10.30
C GLY A 44 -18.45 -10.18 10.20
N PRO A 45 -19.42 -10.59 11.02
CA PRO A 45 -20.00 -11.94 10.99
C PRO A 45 -20.61 -12.35 9.65
N ASP A 46 -20.86 -11.39 8.75
CA ASP A 46 -21.37 -11.58 7.40
C ASP A 46 -20.31 -12.02 6.38
N VAL A 47 -19.02 -11.89 6.74
CA VAL A 47 -17.86 -12.28 5.90
C VAL A 47 -16.92 -13.22 6.65
N PRO A 48 -17.40 -14.38 7.14
CA PRO A 48 -16.55 -15.33 7.82
C PRO A 48 -15.53 -15.91 6.84
N PHE A 49 -14.33 -16.20 7.34
CA PHE A 49 -13.31 -16.91 6.60
C PHE A 49 -12.80 -18.09 7.43
N THR A 50 -12.41 -19.16 6.75
CA THR A 50 -11.82 -20.35 7.38
C THR A 50 -10.31 -20.30 7.37
N THR A 51 -9.63 -21.14 8.16
CA THR A 51 -8.18 -21.35 8.08
C THR A 51 -7.72 -21.63 6.65
N ARG A 52 -8.49 -22.44 5.90
CA ARG A 52 -8.19 -22.75 4.50
C ARG A 52 -8.26 -21.50 3.62
N ASN A 53 -9.31 -20.69 3.77
CA ASN A 53 -9.41 -19.43 3.03
C ASN A 53 -8.21 -18.51 3.33
N LEU A 54 -7.84 -18.40 4.61
CA LEU A 54 -6.73 -17.56 5.03
C LEU A 54 -5.39 -18.01 4.40
N VAL A 55 -5.11 -19.31 4.37
CA VAL A 55 -3.90 -19.87 3.74
C VAL A 55 -3.91 -19.65 2.23
N ASP A 56 -5.02 -19.95 1.56
CA ASP A 56 -5.14 -19.81 0.10
C ASP A 56 -4.98 -18.34 -0.32
N ASN A 57 -5.60 -17.43 0.44
CA ASN A 57 -5.47 -15.99 0.22
C ASN A 57 -4.05 -15.50 0.51
N PHE A 58 -3.42 -15.97 1.60
CA PHE A 58 -2.02 -15.64 1.90
C PHE A 58 -1.09 -16.04 0.76
N VAL A 59 -1.21 -17.27 0.26
CA VAL A 59 -0.40 -17.74 -0.86
C VAL A 59 -0.63 -16.86 -2.09
N ARG A 60 -1.88 -16.51 -2.40
CA ARG A 60 -2.19 -15.70 -3.56
C ARG A 60 -1.68 -14.25 -3.45
N ILE A 61 -1.79 -13.65 -2.27
CA ILE A 61 -1.47 -12.23 -2.05
C ILE A 61 0.04 -12.03 -1.84
N ALA A 62 0.71 -12.93 -1.13
CA ALA A 62 2.11 -12.76 -0.75
C ALA A 62 3.11 -13.44 -1.70
N LEU A 63 2.68 -14.40 -2.52
CA LEU A 63 3.57 -15.26 -3.33
C LEU A 63 3.25 -15.21 -4.83
N PHE A 64 2.47 -14.23 -5.27
CA PHE A 64 2.28 -13.95 -6.70
C PHE A 64 2.64 -12.50 -6.96
N ASP A 65 3.21 -12.24 -8.12
CA ASP A 65 3.44 -10.87 -8.60
C ASP A 65 2.22 -10.43 -9.44
N GLU A 66 1.68 -9.25 -9.19
CA GLU A 66 0.60 -8.68 -10.01
C GLU A 66 1.13 -8.31 -11.42
N TYR A 67 2.37 -7.80 -11.46
CA TYR A 67 3.04 -7.39 -12.68
C TYR A 67 4.39 -8.09 -12.88
N THR A 68 4.66 -8.49 -14.12
CA THR A 68 5.95 -9.05 -14.54
C THR A 68 6.59 -8.19 -15.62
N SER A 69 7.93 -8.09 -15.63
CA SER A 69 8.66 -7.35 -16.67
C SER A 69 8.98 -8.27 -17.85
N VAL A 70 8.33 -8.05 -18.99
CA VAL A 70 8.60 -8.75 -20.26
C VAL A 70 9.12 -7.73 -21.27
N ASN A 71 10.37 -7.90 -21.71
CA ASN A 71 11.05 -6.99 -22.65
C ASN A 71 11.09 -5.52 -22.18
N GLY A 72 11.29 -5.28 -20.88
CA GLY A 72 11.31 -3.92 -20.30
C GLY A 72 9.94 -3.25 -20.26
N ARG A 73 8.86 -4.01 -20.43
CA ARG A 73 7.48 -3.58 -20.21
C ARG A 73 6.90 -4.35 -19.03
N ILE A 74 6.29 -3.62 -18.11
CA ILE A 74 5.54 -4.17 -16.99
C ILE A 74 4.18 -4.62 -17.53
N ILE A 75 3.87 -5.92 -17.44
CA ILE A 75 2.61 -6.53 -17.89
C ILE A 75 1.93 -7.15 -16.68
N ALA A 76 0.63 -6.92 -16.51
CA ALA A 76 -0.17 -7.60 -15.49
C ALA A 76 -0.25 -9.10 -15.83
N GLN A 77 0.46 -9.93 -15.08
CA GLN A 77 0.45 -11.39 -15.23
C GLN A 77 0.83 -12.02 -13.90
N GLN A 78 -0.14 -12.71 -13.29
CA GLN A 78 0.08 -13.44 -12.04
C GLN A 78 1.04 -14.61 -12.25
N THR A 79 2.27 -14.43 -11.82
CA THR A 79 3.31 -15.46 -11.78
C THR A 79 3.67 -15.80 -10.35
N SER A 80 3.83 -17.09 -10.05
CA SER A 80 4.33 -17.53 -8.74
C SER A 80 5.71 -16.89 -8.50
N SER A 81 5.88 -16.36 -7.30
CA SER A 81 7.02 -15.60 -6.84
C SER A 81 7.52 -16.17 -5.50
N GLN A 82 8.64 -15.65 -5.02
CA GLN A 82 9.16 -16.02 -3.71
C GLN A 82 8.62 -15.08 -2.62
N LEU A 83 8.60 -15.56 -1.38
CA LEU A 83 8.20 -14.76 -0.23
C LEU A 83 9.15 -13.57 -0.05
N ARG A 84 8.61 -12.36 -0.21
CA ARG A 84 9.34 -11.11 -0.02
C ARG A 84 8.84 -10.38 1.21
N LYS A 85 9.75 -9.97 2.10
CA LYS A 85 9.41 -9.20 3.31
C LYS A 85 10.54 -8.29 3.75
N TRP A 86 10.21 -7.38 4.65
CA TRP A 86 11.21 -6.60 5.37
C TRP A 86 11.85 -7.43 6.48
N VAL A 87 13.18 -7.44 6.54
CA VAL A 87 13.95 -7.97 7.70
C VAL A 87 14.63 -6.85 8.50
N SER A 88 14.56 -5.62 7.99
CA SER A 88 15.09 -4.43 8.64
C SER A 88 13.96 -3.48 9.01
N PRO A 89 14.14 -2.61 10.03
CA PRO A 89 13.13 -1.62 10.38
C PRO A 89 12.71 -0.73 9.21
N VAL A 90 11.42 -0.52 9.07
CA VAL A 90 10.83 0.40 8.11
C VAL A 90 10.89 1.82 8.67
N ARG A 91 11.47 2.72 7.91
CA ARG A 91 11.62 4.15 8.17
C ARG A 91 10.86 4.89 7.08
N MET A 92 9.65 5.28 7.42
CA MET A 92 8.69 5.85 6.52
C MET A 92 8.82 7.37 6.46
N LYS A 93 8.82 7.95 5.26
CA LYS A 93 8.77 9.40 5.04
C LYS A 93 7.59 9.73 4.15
N VAL A 94 6.76 10.66 4.60
CA VAL A 94 5.64 11.21 3.83
C VAL A 94 6.06 12.52 3.18
N GLU A 95 5.92 12.60 1.86
CA GLU A 95 6.20 13.78 1.04
C GLU A 95 4.90 14.24 0.37
N PHE A 96 4.57 15.53 0.51
CA PHE A 96 3.36 16.12 -0.06
C PHE A 96 3.70 17.00 -1.26
N GLY A 97 2.83 16.98 -2.26
CA GLY A 97 2.83 17.97 -3.33
C GLY A 97 2.63 19.40 -2.81
N ALA A 98 3.21 20.38 -3.50
CA ALA A 98 3.07 21.80 -3.17
C ALA A 98 1.62 22.30 -3.27
N SER A 99 0.79 21.64 -4.07
CA SER A 99 -0.62 21.96 -4.31
C SER A 99 -1.59 21.21 -3.40
N ILE A 100 -1.09 20.38 -2.47
CA ILE A 100 -1.91 19.72 -1.45
C ILE A 100 -2.20 20.71 -0.31
N PRO A 101 -3.47 21.01 0.02
CA PRO A 101 -3.83 21.91 1.11
C PRO A 101 -3.34 21.43 2.47
N GLU A 102 -2.99 22.36 3.38
CA GLU A 102 -2.45 22.03 4.70
C GLU A 102 -3.40 21.15 5.53
N GLU A 103 -4.70 21.40 5.49
CA GLU A 103 -5.71 20.56 6.18
C GLU A 103 -5.65 19.09 5.73
N GLN A 104 -5.49 18.87 4.41
CA GLN A 104 -5.32 17.54 3.86
C GLN A 104 -3.99 16.92 4.30
N ARG A 105 -2.89 17.69 4.28
CA ARG A 105 -1.57 17.22 4.74
C ARG A 105 -1.61 16.76 6.19
N LEU A 106 -2.26 17.52 7.06
CA LEU A 106 -2.41 17.19 8.48
C LEU A 106 -3.21 15.90 8.66
N THR A 107 -4.35 15.79 7.98
CA THR A 107 -5.23 14.61 8.02
C THR A 107 -4.51 13.35 7.52
N ASP A 108 -3.92 13.42 6.33
CA ASP A 108 -3.26 12.27 5.70
C ASP A 108 -2.01 11.85 6.49
N ARG A 109 -1.25 12.80 7.03
CA ARG A 109 -0.12 12.50 7.92
C ARG A 109 -0.59 11.77 9.18
N GLY A 110 -1.68 12.24 9.80
CA GLY A 110 -2.28 11.60 10.97
C GLY A 110 -2.71 10.16 10.68
N ASN A 111 -3.41 9.95 9.55
CA ASN A 111 -3.85 8.63 9.09
C ASN A 111 -2.66 7.69 8.86
N ILE A 112 -1.64 8.13 8.12
CA ILE A 112 -0.44 7.33 7.84
C ILE A 112 0.31 6.97 9.13
N VAL A 113 0.49 7.92 10.06
CA VAL A 113 1.17 7.66 11.34
C VAL A 113 0.41 6.64 12.19
N SER A 114 -0.91 6.82 12.32
CA SER A 114 -1.77 5.92 13.08
C SER A 114 -1.76 4.51 12.48
N TYR A 115 -1.88 4.42 11.16
CA TYR A 115 -1.91 3.15 10.45
C TYR A 115 -0.56 2.43 10.50
N ALA A 116 0.55 3.12 10.24
CA ALA A 116 1.90 2.56 10.40
C ALA A 116 2.13 2.01 11.81
N SER A 117 1.61 2.68 12.84
CA SER A 117 1.67 2.21 14.23
C SER A 117 0.82 0.95 14.45
N ARG A 118 -0.37 0.85 13.84
CA ARG A 118 -1.20 -0.37 13.85
C ARG A 118 -0.47 -1.53 13.16
N LEU A 119 0.06 -1.32 11.96
CA LEU A 119 0.82 -2.33 11.21
C LEU A 119 2.05 -2.81 11.98
N SER A 120 2.77 -1.91 12.67
CA SER A 120 3.92 -2.29 13.50
C SER A 120 3.54 -3.23 14.65
N ARG A 121 2.39 -3.00 15.29
CA ARG A 121 1.88 -3.89 16.35
C ARG A 121 1.43 -5.24 15.82
N ILE A 122 0.73 -5.26 14.68
CA ILE A 122 0.20 -6.48 14.06
C ILE A 122 1.36 -7.38 13.60
N SER A 123 2.33 -6.80 12.90
CA SER A 123 3.43 -7.55 12.28
C SER A 123 4.61 -7.83 13.22
N GLY A 124 4.77 -7.03 14.29
CA GLY A 124 6.01 -7.02 15.09
C GLY A 124 7.20 -6.39 14.37
N LEU A 125 7.05 -5.94 13.11
CA LEU A 125 8.06 -5.20 12.39
C LEU A 125 8.16 -3.78 12.96
N PRO A 126 9.36 -3.26 13.32
CA PRO A 126 9.49 -1.87 13.73
C PRO A 126 9.24 -0.93 12.54
N ILE A 127 8.14 -0.18 12.59
CA ILE A 127 7.78 0.83 11.59
C ILE A 127 7.76 2.19 12.29
N ARG A 128 8.52 3.15 11.77
CA ARG A 128 8.60 4.50 12.34
C ARG A 128 8.60 5.57 11.25
N GLN A 129 8.08 6.74 11.58
CA GLN A 129 8.22 7.93 10.75
C GLN A 129 9.64 8.50 10.86
N THR A 130 10.13 9.09 9.78
CA THR A 130 11.43 9.76 9.72
C THR A 130 11.40 10.92 8.74
N THR A 131 12.26 11.91 8.96
CA THR A 131 12.54 13.00 8.00
C THR A 131 13.80 12.72 7.16
N GLU A 132 14.67 11.83 7.65
CA GLU A 132 15.98 11.49 7.08
C GLU A 132 16.16 9.96 6.94
N ASN A 133 17.03 9.53 6.03
CA ASN A 133 17.40 8.11 5.84
C ASN A 133 16.21 7.15 5.69
N ALA A 134 15.13 7.61 5.06
CA ALA A 134 13.95 6.79 4.80
C ALA A 134 14.27 5.61 3.87
N ASN A 135 13.57 4.51 4.08
CA ASN A 135 13.54 3.38 3.14
C ASN A 135 12.13 3.06 2.65
N PHE A 136 11.09 3.70 3.17
CA PHE A 136 9.75 3.66 2.60
C PHE A 136 9.28 5.10 2.38
N HIS A 137 9.09 5.50 1.12
CA HIS A 137 8.58 6.80 0.75
C HIS A 137 7.10 6.73 0.40
N VAL A 138 6.29 7.62 0.97
CA VAL A 138 4.87 7.77 0.64
C VAL A 138 4.70 9.17 0.06
N PHE A 139 4.30 9.27 -1.20
CA PHE A 139 3.99 10.53 -1.86
C PHE A 139 2.48 10.73 -1.91
N VAL A 140 2.01 11.86 -1.41
CA VAL A 140 0.65 12.33 -1.64
C VAL A 140 0.73 13.54 -2.56
N VAL A 141 0.36 13.34 -3.82
CA VAL A 141 0.64 14.32 -4.90
C VAL A 141 -0.58 14.46 -5.82
N ASN A 142 -0.79 15.67 -6.34
CA ASN A 142 -1.73 15.88 -7.43
C ASN A 142 -1.09 15.52 -8.78
N GLU A 143 -1.92 15.45 -9.81
CA GLU A 143 -1.60 14.96 -11.14
C GLU A 143 -0.37 15.63 -11.77
N ASP A 144 -0.25 16.96 -11.66
CA ASP A 144 0.88 17.69 -12.24
C ASP A 144 2.21 17.31 -11.54
N GLU A 145 2.18 17.18 -10.21
CA GLU A 145 3.34 16.83 -9.40
C GLU A 145 3.73 15.36 -9.58
N ARG A 146 2.74 14.48 -9.71
CA ARG A 146 2.93 13.06 -10.04
C ARG A 146 3.67 12.90 -11.37
N ARG A 147 3.25 13.63 -12.43
CA ARG A 147 3.93 13.63 -13.73
C ARG A 147 5.36 14.17 -13.64
N ALA A 148 5.61 15.12 -12.73
CA ALA A 148 6.92 15.71 -12.50
C ALA A 148 7.80 14.92 -11.51
N LEU A 149 7.35 13.78 -10.96
CA LEU A 149 7.99 13.12 -9.82
C LEU A 149 9.26 12.33 -10.17
N ALA A 150 9.49 12.07 -11.46
CA ALA A 150 10.57 11.20 -11.92
C ALA A 150 11.98 11.56 -11.40
N PRO A 151 12.44 12.84 -11.44
CA PRO A 151 13.74 13.22 -10.90
C PRO A 151 13.86 12.92 -9.40
N ARG A 152 12.78 13.14 -8.63
CA ARG A 152 12.75 12.86 -7.19
C ARG A 152 12.85 11.36 -6.93
N ILE A 153 12.11 10.54 -7.67
CA ILE A 153 12.14 9.07 -7.55
C ILE A 153 13.55 8.53 -7.83
N ARG A 154 14.23 9.01 -8.88
CA ARG A 154 15.61 8.57 -9.19
C ARG A 154 16.61 8.92 -8.08
N GLN A 155 16.36 9.97 -7.29
CA GLN A 155 17.21 10.32 -6.14
C GLN A 155 17.01 9.36 -4.96
N ILE A 156 15.77 8.95 -4.70
CA ILE A 156 15.43 8.11 -3.53
C ILE A 156 15.61 6.61 -3.81
N LEU A 157 15.41 6.20 -5.06
CA LEU A 157 15.57 4.83 -5.56
C LEU A 157 16.62 4.80 -6.70
N PRO A 158 17.93 4.88 -6.39
CA PRO A 158 18.96 4.75 -7.40
C PRO A 158 18.86 3.39 -8.10
N GLY A 159 18.71 3.39 -9.42
CA GLY A 159 18.59 2.16 -10.22
C GLY A 159 17.17 1.63 -10.43
N ILE A 160 16.13 2.43 -10.14
CA ILE A 160 14.76 2.11 -10.57
C ILE A 160 14.69 1.87 -12.09
N ASP A 161 13.93 0.85 -12.49
CA ASP A 161 13.68 0.54 -13.90
C ASP A 161 12.83 1.65 -14.58
N GLU A 162 13.12 1.96 -15.85
CA GLU A 162 12.42 3.01 -16.59
C GLU A 162 10.95 2.65 -16.90
N GLY A 163 10.60 1.36 -16.90
CA GLY A 163 9.21 0.90 -16.97
C GLY A 163 8.47 1.18 -15.67
N ALA A 164 9.06 0.85 -14.52
CA ALA A 164 8.51 1.18 -13.19
C ALA A 164 8.41 2.70 -12.95
N LEU A 165 9.32 3.49 -13.51
CA LEU A 165 9.19 4.95 -13.46
C LEU A 165 8.02 5.44 -14.31
N ARG A 166 7.83 4.86 -15.49
CA ARG A 166 6.73 5.18 -16.42
C ARG A 166 5.35 4.87 -15.84
N THR A 167 5.19 3.77 -15.10
CA THR A 167 3.92 3.48 -14.42
C THR A 167 3.56 4.55 -13.39
N VAL A 168 4.56 5.19 -12.75
CA VAL A 168 4.31 6.34 -11.87
C VAL A 168 3.98 7.61 -12.62
N VAL A 169 4.72 7.98 -13.69
CA VAL A 169 4.52 9.27 -14.40
C VAL A 169 3.40 9.26 -15.43
N ASP A 170 3.06 8.11 -15.99
CA ASP A 170 1.98 7.91 -16.96
C ASP A 170 0.77 7.18 -16.36
N MET A 171 0.69 7.13 -15.02
CA MET A 171 -0.39 6.48 -14.27
C MET A 171 -1.78 6.92 -14.81
N PRO A 172 -2.58 5.99 -15.35
CA PRO A 172 -3.90 6.32 -15.87
C PRO A 172 -4.85 6.70 -14.72
N ARG A 173 -5.89 7.47 -15.01
CA ARG A 173 -6.89 7.86 -14.00
C ARG A 173 -7.66 6.69 -13.38
N SER A 174 -7.67 5.52 -14.03
CA SER A 174 -8.29 4.29 -13.53
C SER A 174 -7.44 3.62 -12.44
N THR A 175 -6.16 3.94 -12.34
CA THR A 175 -5.30 3.50 -11.24
C THR A 175 -5.39 4.54 -10.13
N PHE A 176 -5.96 4.13 -9.00
CA PHE A 176 -6.24 4.99 -7.85
C PHE A 176 -4.96 5.32 -7.08
N CYS A 177 -4.12 4.33 -6.85
CA CYS A 177 -2.85 4.46 -6.16
C CYS A 177 -1.86 3.41 -6.70
N LEU A 178 -0.60 3.48 -6.26
CA LEU A 178 0.43 2.54 -6.71
C LEU A 178 1.56 2.40 -5.68
N VAL A 179 2.06 1.18 -5.46
CA VAL A 179 3.25 0.92 -4.66
C VAL A 179 4.27 0.06 -5.40
N PHE A 180 5.54 0.32 -5.10
CA PHE A 180 6.66 -0.56 -5.43
C PHE A 180 7.42 -0.91 -4.16
N ALA A 181 7.85 -2.17 -4.06
CA ALA A 181 8.84 -2.61 -3.09
C ALA A 181 10.01 -3.28 -3.81
N LEU A 182 11.24 -2.88 -3.49
CA LEU A 182 12.47 -3.32 -4.14
C LEU A 182 13.17 -4.39 -3.32
N ASP A 183 13.38 -5.56 -3.95
CA ASP A 183 14.19 -6.68 -3.47
C ASP A 183 15.47 -6.81 -4.31
N PRO A 184 16.53 -6.04 -3.99
CA PRO A 184 17.73 -5.98 -4.81
C PRO A 184 18.45 -7.34 -4.81
N GLY A 185 18.57 -7.92 -6.01
CA GLY A 185 19.20 -9.21 -6.21
C GLY A 185 18.29 -10.42 -5.96
N ASP A 186 16.97 -10.20 -5.89
CA ASP A 186 15.93 -11.25 -5.81
C ASP A 186 16.19 -12.23 -4.66
N LYS A 187 16.39 -11.68 -3.46
CA LYS A 187 16.76 -12.43 -2.25
C LYS A 187 15.58 -12.64 -1.29
N GLY A 188 14.38 -12.24 -1.68
CA GLY A 188 13.20 -12.21 -0.82
C GLY A 188 13.19 -11.08 0.20
N THR A 189 14.12 -10.11 0.11
CA THR A 189 14.30 -9.10 1.17
C THR A 189 14.14 -7.69 0.66
N TYR A 190 13.09 -7.02 1.11
CA TYR A 190 12.88 -5.62 0.76
C TYR A 190 13.94 -4.71 1.40
N SER A 191 14.39 -3.76 0.59
CA SER A 191 15.33 -2.73 1.01
C SER A 191 14.75 -1.32 0.88
N GLN A 192 13.85 -1.10 -0.08
CA GLN A 192 13.19 0.17 -0.32
C GLN A 192 11.74 -0.03 -0.79
N ALA A 193 10.85 0.93 -0.48
CA ALA A 193 9.50 0.99 -1.07
C ALA A 193 9.08 2.43 -1.38
N LEU A 194 8.16 2.56 -2.32
CA LEU A 194 7.60 3.81 -2.82
C LEU A 194 6.09 3.64 -3.03
N ALA A 195 5.26 4.35 -2.27
CA ALA A 195 3.82 4.44 -2.49
C ALA A 195 3.45 5.82 -3.05
N ILE A 196 2.53 5.84 -4.00
CA ILE A 196 2.00 7.03 -4.67
C ILE A 196 0.49 7.07 -4.45
N ILE A 197 0.02 8.13 -3.79
CA ILE A 197 -1.37 8.35 -3.44
C ILE A 197 -1.82 9.64 -4.12
N ARG A 198 -2.90 9.58 -4.89
CA ARG A 198 -3.48 10.75 -5.55
C ARG A 198 -4.09 11.70 -4.53
N GLY A 199 -3.61 12.94 -4.52
CA GLY A 199 -4.15 14.02 -3.71
C GLY A 199 -5.60 14.36 -4.07
N GLU A 200 -6.02 14.03 -5.29
CA GLU A 200 -7.36 14.33 -5.81
C GLU A 200 -8.48 13.47 -5.23
N HIS A 201 -8.16 12.34 -4.60
CA HIS A 201 -9.15 11.47 -3.99
C HIS A 201 -9.91 12.19 -2.88
N PRO A 202 -11.23 11.99 -2.75
CA PRO A 202 -11.94 12.35 -1.53
C PRO A 202 -11.45 11.49 -0.36
N ASP A 203 -11.74 11.93 0.86
CA ASP A 203 -11.05 11.45 2.05
C ASP A 203 -11.09 9.93 2.27
N LEU A 204 -12.24 9.28 2.01
CA LEU A 204 -12.36 7.84 2.24
C LEU A 204 -11.61 7.02 1.18
N LEU A 205 -11.71 7.39 -0.10
CA LEU A 205 -10.95 6.74 -1.17
C LEU A 205 -9.44 7.01 -1.05
N ARG A 206 -9.06 8.16 -0.51
CA ARG A 206 -7.66 8.46 -0.19
C ARG A 206 -7.17 7.59 0.97
N LEU A 207 -8.00 7.45 2.01
CA LEU A 207 -7.71 6.58 3.15
C LEU A 207 -7.63 5.11 2.74
N SER A 208 -8.46 4.63 1.82
CA SER A 208 -8.36 3.25 1.33
C SER A 208 -7.05 2.98 0.62
N CYS A 209 -6.63 3.89 -0.26
CA CYS A 209 -5.30 3.84 -0.87
C CYS A 209 -4.17 3.88 0.16
N ILE A 210 -4.27 4.68 1.24
CA ILE A 210 -3.28 4.65 2.33
C ILE A 210 -3.22 3.24 2.96
N HIS A 211 -4.36 2.59 3.14
CA HIS A 211 -4.45 1.28 3.78
C HIS A 211 -3.86 0.17 2.91
N GLU A 212 -4.25 0.14 1.65
CA GLU A 212 -3.81 -0.83 0.65
C GLU A 212 -2.31 -0.69 0.38
N GLU A 213 -1.86 0.46 -0.11
CA GLU A 213 -0.50 0.64 -0.61
C GLU A 213 0.56 0.46 0.47
N ILE A 214 0.27 0.88 1.70
CA ILE A 214 1.21 0.70 2.80
C ILE A 214 1.29 -0.79 3.17
N ALA A 215 0.18 -1.53 3.20
CA ALA A 215 0.20 -2.94 3.51
C ALA A 215 0.81 -3.79 2.39
N GLN A 216 0.51 -3.48 1.13
CA GLN A 216 1.15 -4.08 -0.04
C GLN A 216 2.66 -3.81 -0.04
N GLY A 217 3.10 -2.59 0.29
CA GLY A 217 4.50 -2.21 0.45
C GLY A 217 5.24 -2.93 1.59
N LEU A 218 4.51 -3.61 2.49
CA LEU A 218 5.09 -4.51 3.50
C LEU A 218 5.23 -5.97 3.02
N GLY A 219 4.72 -6.33 1.84
CA GLY A 219 4.89 -7.64 1.20
C GLY A 219 3.61 -8.42 0.92
N LEU A 220 2.44 -7.79 1.04
CA LEU A 220 1.17 -8.32 0.55
C LEU A 220 0.89 -7.79 -0.86
N SER A 221 1.80 -8.02 -1.80
CA SER A 221 1.97 -7.22 -3.02
C SER A 221 1.10 -7.59 -4.22
N ASN A 222 0.11 -8.46 -4.06
CA ASN A 222 -0.77 -8.86 -5.16
C ASN A 222 -2.23 -8.92 -4.72
N ASP A 223 -3.12 -8.57 -5.63
CA ASP A 223 -4.56 -8.63 -5.41
C ASP A 223 -5.18 -9.93 -5.91
N SER A 224 -6.31 -10.31 -5.32
CA SER A 224 -7.07 -11.49 -5.69
C SER A 224 -8.56 -11.30 -5.44
N PRO A 225 -9.41 -11.40 -6.47
CA PRO A 225 -10.87 -11.38 -6.29
C PRO A 225 -11.42 -12.47 -5.35
N ALA A 226 -10.62 -13.50 -5.04
CA ALA A 226 -10.99 -14.54 -4.08
C ALA A 226 -10.74 -14.14 -2.61
N ALA A 227 -9.98 -13.07 -2.37
CA ALA A 227 -9.55 -12.65 -1.05
C ALA A 227 -10.63 -11.90 -0.28
N ARG A 228 -11.80 -12.49 -0.05
CA ARG A 228 -12.87 -11.84 0.74
C ARG A 228 -12.90 -12.37 2.17
N PRO A 229 -12.90 -11.52 3.22
CA PRO A 229 -12.84 -10.05 3.21
C PRO A 229 -11.39 -9.55 3.14
N SER A 230 -11.09 -8.58 2.26
CA SER A 230 -9.75 -7.99 2.18
C SER A 230 -9.82 -6.63 1.50
N VAL A 231 -8.82 -5.79 1.76
CA VAL A 231 -8.52 -4.65 0.88
C VAL A 231 -7.83 -5.07 -0.42
N PHE A 232 -7.28 -6.28 -0.50
CA PHE A 232 -6.58 -6.83 -1.67
C PHE A 232 -7.49 -7.64 -2.59
N ASN A 233 -8.81 -7.40 -2.55
CA ASN A 233 -9.78 -8.17 -3.34
C ASN A 233 -10.19 -7.49 -4.66
N ASP A 234 -9.63 -6.32 -4.97
CA ASP A 234 -9.78 -5.61 -6.27
C ASP A 234 -11.26 -5.30 -6.64
N ASP A 235 -12.15 -5.23 -5.65
CA ASP A 235 -13.58 -4.88 -5.83
C ASP A 235 -14.06 -3.70 -4.96
N GLU A 236 -13.13 -3.11 -4.20
CA GLU A 236 -13.34 -2.02 -3.26
C GLU A 236 -14.42 -2.26 -2.19
N GLU A 237 -14.82 -3.52 -1.91
CA GLU A 237 -15.79 -3.81 -0.85
C GLU A 237 -15.31 -3.27 0.48
N PHE A 238 -14.03 -3.44 0.82
CA PHE A 238 -13.42 -2.94 2.04
C PHE A 238 -12.50 -1.76 1.74
N GLY A 239 -12.83 -0.62 2.32
CA GLY A 239 -12.00 0.59 2.23
C GLY A 239 -10.90 0.62 3.28
N LEU A 240 -10.93 -0.24 4.31
CA LEU A 240 -9.93 -0.27 5.38
C LEU A 240 -9.50 -1.71 5.69
N LEU A 241 -8.25 -1.84 6.15
CA LEU A 241 -7.64 -3.11 6.56
C LEU A 241 -8.56 -3.95 7.46
N THR A 242 -8.88 -5.16 6.99
CA THR A 242 -9.78 -6.10 7.65
C THR A 242 -9.06 -7.00 8.65
N THR A 243 -9.81 -7.70 9.50
CA THR A 243 -9.26 -8.70 10.43
C THR A 243 -8.53 -9.82 9.67
N HIS A 244 -9.05 -10.21 8.52
CA HIS A 244 -8.39 -11.18 7.63
C HIS A 244 -7.03 -10.65 7.17
N ASP A 245 -6.94 -9.39 6.75
CA ASP A 245 -5.67 -8.80 6.31
C ASP A 245 -4.65 -8.67 7.44
N GLU A 246 -5.11 -8.39 8.67
CA GLU A 246 -4.23 -8.42 9.85
C GLU A 246 -3.61 -9.81 10.04
N PHE A 247 -4.38 -10.87 9.79
CA PHE A 247 -3.86 -12.24 9.85
C PHE A 247 -2.87 -12.54 8.73
N LEU A 248 -3.11 -12.05 7.51
CA LEU A 248 -2.14 -12.17 6.42
C LEU A 248 -0.80 -11.54 6.80
N LEU A 249 -0.82 -10.34 7.41
CA LEU A 249 0.39 -9.68 7.90
C LEU A 249 1.07 -10.46 9.03
N ARG A 250 0.29 -11.01 9.97
CA ARG A 250 0.84 -11.84 11.06
C ARG A 250 1.51 -13.10 10.51
N ILE A 251 0.90 -13.75 9.52
CA ILE A 251 1.48 -14.89 8.83
C ILE A 251 2.78 -14.46 8.14
N LEU A 252 2.75 -13.40 7.31
CA LEU A 252 3.92 -12.91 6.59
C LEU A 252 5.11 -12.63 7.52
N TYR A 253 4.85 -12.05 8.69
CA TYR A 253 5.88 -11.63 9.64
C TYR A 253 6.18 -12.64 10.76
N ASP A 254 5.51 -13.79 10.80
CA ASP A 254 5.86 -14.88 11.71
C ASP A 254 7.35 -15.28 11.53
N PRO A 255 8.09 -15.57 12.62
CA PRO A 255 9.50 -15.98 12.54
C PRO A 255 9.76 -17.21 11.67
N ARG A 256 8.76 -18.08 11.47
CA ARG A 256 8.84 -19.24 10.58
C ARG A 256 8.88 -18.83 9.10
N MET A 257 8.31 -17.68 8.73
CA MET A 257 8.35 -17.16 7.37
C MET A 257 9.68 -16.49 7.05
N ARG A 258 10.51 -17.21 6.28
CA ARG A 258 11.83 -16.75 5.86
C ARG A 258 11.78 -16.11 4.47
N PRO A 259 12.48 -14.99 4.25
CA PRO A 259 12.71 -14.45 2.91
C PRO A 259 13.16 -15.51 1.91
N GLY A 260 12.61 -15.47 0.70
CA GLY A 260 13.00 -16.34 -0.42
C GLY A 260 12.33 -17.72 -0.42
N MET A 261 11.46 -18.03 0.56
CA MET A 261 10.65 -19.24 0.53
C MET A 261 9.82 -19.30 -0.76
N ASN A 262 9.80 -20.46 -1.41
CA ASN A 262 8.90 -20.69 -2.54
C ASN A 262 7.47 -20.96 -2.06
N GLU A 263 6.54 -21.05 -3.01
CA GLU A 263 5.11 -21.28 -2.74
C GLU A 263 4.83 -22.47 -1.83
N ILE A 264 5.51 -23.60 -2.05
CA ILE A 264 5.29 -24.84 -1.29
C ILE A 264 5.77 -24.66 0.15
N GLU A 265 7.01 -24.17 0.33
CA GLU A 265 7.60 -23.96 1.66
C GLU A 265 6.79 -22.97 2.49
N ALA A 266 6.39 -21.85 1.89
CA ALA A 266 5.61 -20.83 2.57
C ALA A 266 4.19 -21.34 2.87
N ARG A 267 3.53 -22.10 1.98
CA ARG A 267 2.22 -22.70 2.24
C ARG A 267 2.26 -23.62 3.46
N GLU A 268 3.25 -24.50 3.56
CA GLU A 268 3.40 -25.41 4.71
C GLU A 268 3.50 -24.65 6.04
N GLN A 269 4.27 -23.54 6.07
CA GLN A 269 4.35 -22.71 7.26
C GLN A 269 3.04 -21.95 7.52
N ALA A 270 2.41 -21.41 6.46
CA ALA A 270 1.16 -20.67 6.56
C ALA A 270 0.04 -21.53 7.16
N GLU A 271 -0.04 -22.81 6.82
CA GLU A 271 -1.04 -23.73 7.38
C GLU A 271 -0.91 -23.87 8.91
N LEU A 272 0.32 -24.03 9.40
CA LEU A 272 0.59 -24.13 10.84
C LEU A 272 0.26 -22.82 11.56
N ILE A 273 0.75 -21.69 11.04
CA ILE A 273 0.54 -20.36 11.63
C ILE A 273 -0.96 -20.03 11.62
N ALA A 274 -1.64 -20.22 10.49
CA ALA A 274 -3.06 -19.93 10.36
C ALA A 274 -3.90 -20.75 11.33
N SER A 275 -3.60 -22.03 11.54
CA SER A 275 -4.31 -22.86 12.53
C SER A 275 -4.17 -22.27 13.93
N GLU A 276 -2.95 -21.93 14.35
CA GLU A 276 -2.68 -21.34 15.68
C GLU A 276 -3.39 -20.00 15.87
N LEU A 277 -3.44 -19.16 14.83
CA LEU A 277 -4.13 -17.87 14.85
C LEU A 277 -5.64 -18.02 15.00
N MET A 278 -6.25 -18.97 14.28
CA MET A 278 -7.69 -19.21 14.29
C MET A 278 -8.15 -19.88 15.58
N ASP A 279 -7.37 -20.83 16.11
CA ASP A 279 -7.66 -21.51 17.38
C ASP A 279 -7.55 -20.53 18.57
N GLY A 280 -6.60 -19.59 18.52
CA GLY A 280 -6.42 -18.58 19.57
C GLY A 280 -7.48 -17.48 19.65
N GLN A 281 -8.44 -17.45 18.70
CA GLN A 281 -9.61 -16.56 18.75
C GLN A 281 -10.88 -17.24 19.27
N SER A 282 -10.85 -18.56 19.48
CA SER A 282 -11.99 -19.36 19.96
C SER A 282 -12.12 -19.38 21.49
#